data_AF-A0A8J8JXS3-F1
#
_entry.id   AF-A0A8J8JXS3-F1
#
_cell.length_a   1.000
_cell.length_b   1.000
_cell.length_c   1.000
_cell.angle_alpha   90.00
_cell.angle_beta   90.00
_cell.angle_gamma   90.00
#
_symmetry.space_group_name_H-M   'P 1'
#
loop_
_entity.id
_entity.type
_entity.pdbx_description
1 polymer ?
#
loop_
_entity_poly.entity_id
_entity_poly.type
_entity_poly.pdbx_seq_one_letter_code
_entity_poly.pdbx_strand_id
1 'polypeptide(L)'
;MANCLDYAKIAYAAYFKSTNQYYADPPGHMVDDWTVQKWEAGTLFGDGFQGGIWQNDHDVVVGCCGTNPKQLKIIPDLGADLKIGLRILPNQCSSARQMVKAAKKIANGRRVSVTGHSLGGGLAQVVGRWEGVPFVTFNAPAMKQVMAAAKINVFKPMMMVRTLRAQKASDTSGINFRIAGDLVSSHFKGVAGDHLGMVVDLPNAT
;
A
#
# COMPACT_ATOMS: atom_id res chain seq x y z
N MET A 1 15.83 3.37 12.87
CA MET A 1 15.43 3.65 11.48
C MET A 1 14.72 2.43 10.93
N ALA A 2 13.57 2.58 10.26
CA ALA A 2 12.80 1.47 9.69
C ALA A 2 13.61 0.66 8.67
N ASN A 3 13.61 -0.66 8.83
CA ASN A 3 14.27 -1.60 7.92
C ASN A 3 13.22 -2.40 7.09
N CYS A 4 13.69 -3.23 6.15
CA CYS A 4 12.82 -4.01 5.27
C CYS A 4 11.88 -4.97 6.02
N LEU A 5 12.37 -5.62 7.09
CA LEU A 5 11.57 -6.51 7.92
C LEU A 5 10.46 -5.75 8.64
N ASP A 6 10.73 -4.53 9.13
CA ASP A 6 9.71 -3.67 9.76
C ASP A 6 8.58 -3.38 8.76
N TYR A 7 8.92 -3.00 7.54
CA TYR A 7 7.94 -2.77 6.48
C TYR A 7 7.12 -4.03 6.15
N ALA A 8 7.77 -5.20 6.07
CA ALA A 8 7.09 -6.47 5.81
C ALA A 8 6.12 -6.83 6.95
N LYS A 9 6.56 -6.70 8.20
CA LYS A 9 5.73 -6.91 9.40
C LYS A 9 4.56 -5.93 9.44
N ILE A 10 4.75 -4.65 9.11
CA ILE A 10 3.67 -3.66 9.03
C ILE A 10 2.69 -3.99 7.90
N ALA A 11 3.19 -4.35 6.72
CA ALA A 11 2.35 -4.74 5.58
C ALA A 11 1.49 -5.98 5.89
N TYR A 12 2.05 -6.93 6.64
CA TYR A 12 1.31 -8.06 7.19
C TYR A 12 0.32 -7.62 8.27
N ALA A 13 0.75 -6.77 9.20
CA ALA A 13 -0.07 -6.30 10.32
C ALA A 13 -1.31 -5.55 9.86
N ALA A 14 -1.24 -4.84 8.73
CA ALA A 14 -2.39 -4.16 8.14
C ALA A 14 -3.59 -5.10 7.85
N TYR A 15 -3.39 -6.42 7.77
CA TYR A 15 -4.48 -7.40 7.60
C TYR A 15 -5.27 -7.70 8.87
N PHE A 16 -4.75 -7.38 10.06
CA PHE A 16 -5.49 -7.57 11.32
C PHE A 16 -6.72 -6.66 11.38
N LYS A 17 -7.77 -7.12 12.05
CA LYS A 17 -9.06 -6.43 12.14
C LYS A 17 -9.11 -5.40 13.27
N SER A 18 -8.20 -5.48 14.22
CA SER A 18 -8.08 -4.55 15.33
C SER A 18 -6.68 -4.60 15.93
N THR A 19 -6.34 -3.57 16.71
CA THR A 19 -5.14 -3.57 17.55
C THR A 19 -5.12 -4.72 18.54
N ASN A 20 -6.28 -5.11 19.10
CA ASN A 20 -6.35 -6.25 20.02
C ASN A 20 -5.93 -7.56 19.34
N GLN A 21 -6.28 -7.74 18.06
CA GLN A 21 -5.83 -8.92 17.31
C GLN A 21 -4.32 -8.86 17.01
N TYR A 22 -3.80 -7.66 16.73
CA TYR A 22 -2.38 -7.44 16.48
C TYR A 22 -1.48 -7.59 17.72
N TYR A 23 -2.01 -7.34 18.92
CA TYR A 23 -1.28 -7.51 20.18
C TYR A 23 -1.63 -8.83 20.90
N ALA A 24 -2.30 -9.77 20.22
CA ALA A 24 -2.70 -11.05 20.81
C ALA A 24 -1.54 -12.06 20.84
N ASP A 25 -1.53 -12.93 21.86
CA ASP A 25 -0.52 -13.99 22.03
C ASP A 25 -0.70 -15.17 21.04
N PRO A 26 0.40 -15.86 20.63
CA PRO A 26 1.78 -15.58 21.00
C PRO A 26 2.40 -14.42 20.19
N PRO A 27 3.29 -13.63 20.81
CA PRO A 27 3.98 -12.54 20.14
C PRO A 27 4.95 -13.11 19.07
N GLY A 28 5.03 -12.43 17.93
CA GLY A 28 5.96 -12.82 16.84
C GLY A 28 5.66 -12.18 15.49
N HIS A 29 4.41 -11.74 15.29
CA HIS A 29 3.99 -11.01 14.09
C HIS A 29 4.04 -9.48 14.26
N MET A 30 4.30 -9.01 15.48
CA MET A 30 4.43 -7.59 15.79
C MET A 30 5.75 -7.03 15.27
N VAL A 31 5.71 -5.73 14.97
CA VAL A 31 6.87 -4.92 14.65
C VAL A 31 7.51 -4.51 15.97
N ASP A 32 8.74 -4.96 16.19
CA ASP A 32 9.43 -4.83 17.47
C ASP A 32 9.79 -3.37 17.73
N ASP A 33 9.47 -2.85 18.91
CA ASP A 33 9.72 -1.45 19.31
C ASP A 33 8.91 -0.38 18.55
N TRP A 34 7.78 -0.76 17.94
CA TRP A 34 6.84 0.18 17.33
C TRP A 34 5.51 0.26 18.08
N THR A 35 4.91 1.45 18.08
CA THR A 35 3.59 1.69 18.66
C THR A 35 2.58 2.05 17.58
N VAL A 36 1.39 1.44 17.66
CA VAL A 36 0.26 1.83 16.81
C VAL A 36 -0.34 3.15 17.31
N GLN A 37 -0.42 4.14 16.42
CA GLN A 37 -1.00 5.46 16.71
C GLN A 37 -2.43 5.60 16.21
N LYS A 38 -2.76 4.91 15.13
CA LYS A 38 -4.09 4.92 14.54
C LYS A 38 -4.37 3.60 13.82
N TRP A 39 -5.62 3.17 13.85
CA TRP A 39 -6.10 1.99 13.12
C TRP A 39 -7.42 2.31 12.42
N GLU A 40 -7.59 1.79 11.21
CA GLU A 40 -8.86 1.80 10.48
C GLU A 40 -9.19 0.36 10.09
N ALA A 41 -10.28 -0.16 10.65
CA ALA A 41 -10.83 -1.44 10.26
C ALA A 41 -11.89 -1.17 9.19
N GLY A 42 -11.61 -1.57 7.94
CA GLY A 42 -12.50 -1.30 6.81
C GLY A 42 -13.95 -1.66 7.13
N THR A 43 -14.82 -0.66 7.16
CA THR A 43 -16.23 -0.82 7.54
C THR A 43 -17.10 -1.11 6.32
N LEU A 44 -18.24 -1.77 6.56
CA LEU A 44 -19.23 -2.08 5.51
C LEU A 44 -19.82 -0.81 4.86
N PHE A 45 -19.84 0.30 5.61
CA PHE A 45 -20.37 1.61 5.17
C PHE A 45 -19.28 2.59 4.68
N GLY A 46 -18.00 2.20 4.75
CA GLY A 46 -16.86 2.98 4.25
C GLY A 46 -16.43 2.55 2.84
N ASP A 47 -15.30 3.09 2.36
CA ASP A 47 -14.68 2.64 1.10
C ASP A 47 -13.94 1.30 1.22
N GLY A 48 -14.05 0.64 2.38
CA GLY A 48 -13.38 -0.62 2.70
C GLY A 48 -11.88 -0.49 2.95
N PHE A 49 -11.32 0.73 3.04
CA PHE A 49 -9.92 0.91 3.39
C PHE A 49 -9.64 0.35 4.79
N GLN A 50 -8.60 -0.48 4.88
CA GLN A 50 -8.10 -1.02 6.13
C GLN A 50 -6.59 -0.72 6.22
N GLY A 51 -6.12 -0.35 7.41
CA GLY A 51 -4.72 -0.01 7.62
C GLY A 51 -4.47 0.66 8.97
N GLY A 52 -3.25 1.14 9.16
CA GLY A 52 -2.85 1.77 10.42
C GLY A 52 -1.63 2.67 10.28
N ILE A 53 -1.29 3.32 11.38
CA ILE A 53 -0.08 4.12 11.55
C ILE A 53 0.73 3.50 12.68
N TRP A 54 1.96 3.14 12.38
CA TRP A 54 2.96 2.72 13.34
C TRP A 54 4.00 3.83 13.48
N GLN A 55 4.52 4.02 14.69
CA GLN A 55 5.65 4.92 14.91
C GLN A 55 6.70 4.32 15.83
N ASN A 56 7.94 4.80 15.66
CA ASN A 56 9.00 4.75 16.65
C ASN A 56 9.65 6.14 16.76
N ASP A 57 10.81 6.24 17.41
CA ASP A 57 11.49 7.51 17.65
C ASP A 57 12.02 8.20 16.38
N HIS A 58 12.17 7.46 15.29
CA HIS A 58 12.79 7.95 14.06
C HIS A 58 11.81 8.03 12.86
N ASP A 59 10.80 7.17 12.85
CA ASP A 59 9.98 6.88 11.69
C ASP A 59 8.49 6.76 12.05
N VAL A 60 7.65 7.19 11.12
CA VAL A 60 6.21 6.96 11.12
C VAL A 60 5.85 6.26 9.81
N VAL A 61 5.24 5.09 9.90
CA VAL A 61 4.92 4.24 8.76
C VAL A 61 3.42 4.02 8.69
N VAL A 62 2.85 4.28 7.52
CA VAL A 62 1.46 3.95 7.20
C VAL A 62 1.42 2.57 6.56
N GLY A 63 0.71 1.62 7.16
CA GLY A 63 0.42 0.32 6.56
C GLY A 63 -0.94 0.30 5.89
N CYS A 64 -0.99 -0.11 4.62
CA CYS A 64 -2.23 -0.30 3.86
C CYS A 64 -2.51 -1.79 3.63
N CYS A 65 -3.71 -2.23 3.99
CA CYS A 65 -4.16 -3.60 3.77
C CYS A 65 -4.46 -3.85 2.29
N GLY A 66 -4.14 -5.05 1.81
CA GLY A 66 -4.63 -5.54 0.53
C GLY A 66 -6.06 -6.09 0.59
N THR A 67 -6.48 -6.81 -0.45
CA THR A 67 -7.78 -7.49 -0.48
C THR A 67 -7.87 -8.53 0.63
N ASN A 68 -8.96 -8.54 1.40
CA ASN A 68 -9.13 -9.49 2.50
C ASN A 68 -9.39 -10.92 1.99
N PRO A 69 -8.90 -11.97 2.66
CA PRO A 69 -9.12 -13.37 2.26
C PRO A 69 -10.60 -13.79 2.14
N LYS A 70 -11.50 -13.19 2.93
CA LYS A 70 -12.96 -13.41 2.82
C LYS A 70 -13.55 -12.83 1.53
N GLN A 71 -12.97 -11.75 1.00
CA GLN A 71 -13.29 -11.20 -0.32
C GLN A 71 -12.73 -12.10 -1.44
N LEU A 72 -11.60 -12.76 -1.19
CA LEU A 72 -10.93 -13.71 -2.08
C LEU A 72 -11.74 -15.00 -2.31
N LYS A 73 -12.53 -15.46 -1.33
CA LYS A 73 -13.34 -16.69 -1.45
C LYS A 73 -14.51 -16.61 -2.47
N ILE A 74 -14.81 -15.43 -3.01
CA ILE A 74 -15.96 -15.20 -3.89
C ILE A 74 -15.57 -15.19 -5.38
N ILE A 75 -14.28 -15.16 -5.73
CA ILE A 75 -13.84 -14.87 -7.11
C ILE A 75 -12.76 -15.89 -7.55
N PRO A 76 -12.90 -16.59 -8.69
CA PRO A 76 -12.11 -17.80 -8.96
C PRO A 76 -10.79 -17.57 -9.73
N ASP A 77 -10.35 -16.32 -9.96
CA ASP A 77 -9.18 -16.07 -10.84
C ASP A 77 -8.35 -14.86 -10.38
N LEU A 78 -7.07 -15.10 -10.09
CA LEU A 78 -6.09 -14.11 -9.64
C LEU A 78 -5.89 -12.96 -10.66
N GLY A 79 -6.09 -13.22 -11.96
CA GLY A 79 -6.09 -12.17 -12.99
C GLY A 79 -7.34 -11.28 -12.95
N ALA A 80 -8.51 -11.87 -12.65
CA ALA A 80 -9.74 -11.12 -12.38
C ALA A 80 -9.62 -10.35 -11.07
N ASP A 81 -8.98 -10.91 -10.04
CA ASP A 81 -8.70 -10.27 -8.76
C ASP A 81 -7.86 -9.01 -8.92
N LEU A 82 -6.84 -9.04 -9.78
CA LEU A 82 -6.03 -7.86 -10.07
C LEU A 82 -6.87 -6.77 -10.76
N LYS A 83 -7.66 -7.11 -11.80
CA LYS A 83 -8.51 -6.14 -12.49
C LYS A 83 -9.57 -5.53 -11.57
N ILE A 84 -10.18 -6.33 -10.71
CA ILE A 84 -11.16 -5.88 -9.73
C ILE A 84 -10.47 -5.03 -8.66
N GLY A 85 -9.32 -5.46 -8.16
CA GLY A 85 -8.47 -4.70 -7.24
C GLY A 85 -8.14 -3.32 -7.82
N LEU A 86 -7.72 -3.24 -9.08
CA LEU A 86 -7.47 -1.97 -9.78
C LEU A 86 -8.73 -1.09 -9.94
N ARG A 87 -9.94 -1.64 -9.89
CA ARG A 87 -11.21 -0.87 -9.83
C ARG A 87 -11.52 -0.38 -8.41
N ILE A 88 -11.20 -1.18 -7.39
CA ILE A 88 -11.39 -0.85 -5.96
C ILE A 88 -10.38 0.19 -5.48
N LEU A 89 -9.12 0.07 -5.91
CA LEU A 89 -8.00 0.94 -5.54
C LEU A 89 -8.32 2.43 -5.65
N PRO A 90 -8.87 2.93 -6.78
CA PRO A 90 -9.29 4.32 -6.91
C PRO A 90 -10.22 4.82 -5.81
N ASN A 91 -11.08 3.96 -5.25
CA ASN A 91 -12.03 4.33 -4.21
C ASN A 91 -11.32 4.44 -2.86
N GLN A 92 -10.40 3.51 -2.55
CA GLN A 92 -9.65 3.47 -1.29
C GLN A 92 -8.48 4.47 -1.21
N CYS A 93 -7.99 4.97 -2.35
CA CYS A 93 -6.89 5.92 -2.38
C CYS A 93 -7.16 7.21 -1.56
N SER A 94 -8.42 7.63 -1.44
CA SER A 94 -8.75 8.83 -0.65
C SER A 94 -8.55 8.61 0.84
N SER A 95 -8.97 7.48 1.38
CA SER A 95 -8.78 7.13 2.80
C SER A 95 -7.32 6.80 3.10
N ALA A 96 -6.65 6.05 2.22
CA ALA A 96 -5.21 5.81 2.32
C ALA A 96 -4.42 7.14 2.37
N ARG A 97 -4.77 8.11 1.52
CA ARG A 97 -4.16 9.45 1.53
C ARG A 97 -4.40 10.19 2.85
N GLN A 98 -5.61 10.10 3.41
CA GLN A 98 -5.91 10.70 4.72
C GLN A 98 -5.04 10.09 5.82
N MET A 99 -4.76 8.79 5.74
CA MET A 99 -3.85 8.13 6.68
C MET A 99 -2.42 8.68 6.59
N VAL A 100 -1.90 8.89 5.37
CA VAL A 100 -0.60 9.53 5.16
C VAL A 100 -0.57 10.97 5.70
N LYS A 101 -1.65 11.73 5.52
CA LYS A 101 -1.75 13.08 6.10
C LYS A 101 -1.79 13.06 7.62
N ALA A 102 -2.48 12.10 8.23
CA ALA A 102 -2.47 11.92 9.68
C ALA A 102 -1.07 11.54 10.17
N ALA A 103 -0.37 10.64 9.48
CA ALA A 103 1.01 10.28 9.79
C ALA A 103 1.96 11.48 9.73
N LYS A 104 1.84 12.36 8.71
CA LYS A 104 2.61 13.61 8.63
C LYS A 104 2.39 14.54 9.83
N LYS A 105 1.17 14.61 10.37
CA LYS A 105 0.87 15.38 11.57
C LYS A 105 1.51 14.77 12.83
N ILE A 106 1.49 13.44 12.93
CA ILE A 106 2.10 12.68 14.04
C ILE A 106 3.62 12.77 14.00
N ALA A 107 4.22 12.81 12.80
CA ALA A 107 5.65 12.67 12.61
C ALA A 107 6.50 13.70 13.38
N ASN A 108 6.03 14.93 13.57
CA ASN A 108 6.77 15.95 14.33
C ASN A 108 8.26 16.06 13.91
N GLY A 109 8.52 16.09 12.60
CA GLY A 109 9.88 16.12 12.02
C GLY A 109 10.52 14.76 11.75
N ARG A 110 9.94 13.65 12.24
CA ARG A 110 10.35 12.28 11.89
C ARG A 110 10.03 11.96 10.44
N ARG A 111 10.67 10.90 9.92
CA ARG A 111 10.44 10.46 8.53
C ARG A 111 9.09 9.78 8.41
N VAL A 112 8.38 10.07 7.31
CA VAL A 112 7.09 9.44 7.01
C VAL A 112 7.26 8.56 5.79
N SER A 113 6.75 7.33 5.85
CA SER A 113 6.71 6.42 4.71
C SER A 113 5.45 5.59 4.70
N VAL A 114 5.18 4.90 3.60
CA VAL A 114 4.00 4.06 3.41
C VAL A 114 4.36 2.68 2.91
N THR A 115 3.64 1.66 3.36
CA THR A 115 3.88 0.27 2.99
C THR A 115 2.58 -0.50 2.81
N GLY A 116 2.68 -1.65 2.14
CA GLY A 116 1.56 -2.55 1.93
C GLY A 116 1.93 -3.71 1.02
N HIS A 117 1.12 -4.76 1.09
CA HIS A 117 1.24 -5.96 0.27
C HIS A 117 0.10 -6.03 -0.76
N SER A 118 0.36 -6.61 -1.94
CA SER A 118 -0.64 -6.81 -3.00
C SER A 118 -1.37 -5.51 -3.33
N LEU A 119 -2.71 -5.48 -3.30
CA LEU A 119 -3.51 -4.26 -3.52
C LEU A 119 -3.12 -3.10 -2.58
N GLY A 120 -2.78 -3.40 -1.33
CA GLY A 120 -2.33 -2.42 -0.34
C GLY A 120 -1.01 -1.77 -0.72
N GLY A 121 -0.13 -2.54 -1.38
CA GLY A 121 1.09 -2.02 -1.99
C GLY A 121 0.78 -1.09 -3.18
N GLY A 122 -0.24 -1.41 -3.98
CA GLY A 122 -0.71 -0.50 -5.03
C GLY A 122 -1.22 0.83 -4.47
N LEU A 123 -1.97 0.80 -3.36
CA LEU A 123 -2.39 2.00 -2.63
C LEU A 123 -1.18 2.80 -2.16
N ALA A 124 -0.22 2.14 -1.50
CA ALA A 124 1.00 2.73 -0.98
C ALA A 124 1.81 3.46 -2.07
N GLN A 125 1.98 2.84 -3.25
CA GLN A 125 2.62 3.47 -4.41
C GLN A 125 1.92 4.78 -4.82
N VAL A 126 0.59 4.76 -4.94
CA VAL A 126 -0.19 5.92 -5.38
C VAL A 126 -0.17 7.05 -4.35
N VAL A 127 -0.44 6.75 -3.08
CA VAL A 127 -0.50 7.79 -2.03
C VAL A 127 0.88 8.29 -1.65
N GLY A 128 1.90 7.43 -1.69
CA GLY A 128 3.30 7.81 -1.52
C GLY A 128 3.70 8.87 -2.54
N ARG A 129 3.36 8.64 -3.81
CA ARG A 129 3.58 9.63 -4.88
C ARG A 129 2.79 10.93 -4.69
N TRP A 130 1.49 10.84 -4.39
CA TRP A 130 0.66 12.04 -4.22
C TRP A 130 1.10 12.93 -3.07
N GLU A 131 1.61 12.32 -2.00
CA GLU A 131 2.03 13.03 -0.81
C GLU A 131 3.54 13.26 -0.75
N GLY A 132 4.31 12.80 -1.74
CA GLY A 132 5.76 12.97 -1.79
C GLY A 132 6.46 12.29 -0.61
N VAL A 133 6.00 11.11 -0.20
CA VAL A 133 6.63 10.29 0.86
C VAL A 133 7.12 8.97 0.28
N PRO A 134 8.25 8.44 0.78
CA PRO A 134 8.77 7.18 0.29
C PRO A 134 7.83 6.00 0.57
N PHE A 135 7.90 4.98 -0.28
CA PHE A 135 7.15 3.74 -0.08
C PHE A 135 8.02 2.48 -0.17
N VAL A 136 7.63 1.45 0.57
CA VAL A 136 8.19 0.09 0.47
C VAL A 136 7.03 -0.88 0.32
N THR A 137 6.95 -1.63 -0.78
CA THR A 137 5.80 -2.50 -1.05
C THR A 137 6.22 -3.93 -1.35
N PHE A 138 5.29 -4.86 -1.18
CA PHE A 138 5.53 -6.29 -1.35
C PHE A 138 4.52 -6.88 -2.32
N ASN A 139 4.99 -7.49 -3.41
CA ASN A 139 4.17 -8.08 -4.47
C ASN A 139 3.05 -7.13 -4.94
N ALA A 140 3.34 -5.84 -5.01
CA ALA A 140 2.35 -4.85 -5.42
C ALA A 140 2.12 -4.90 -6.94
N PRO A 141 0.96 -4.47 -7.42
CA PRO A 141 0.76 -4.26 -8.86
C PRO A 141 1.55 -3.04 -9.36
N ALA A 142 1.83 -3.02 -10.66
CA ALA A 142 2.45 -1.88 -11.33
C ALA A 142 1.46 -0.72 -11.51
N MET A 143 1.77 0.45 -10.91
CA MET A 143 0.81 1.57 -10.85
C MET A 143 1.11 2.72 -11.82
N LYS A 144 2.21 2.72 -12.59
CA LYS A 144 2.58 3.87 -13.44
C LYS A 144 1.52 4.16 -14.51
N GLN A 145 1.02 3.14 -15.18
CA GLN A 145 0.01 3.25 -16.25
C GLN A 145 -1.34 3.65 -15.67
N VAL A 146 -1.72 3.07 -14.53
CA VAL A 146 -2.94 3.44 -13.81
C VAL A 146 -2.92 4.92 -13.46
N MET A 147 -1.77 5.43 -13.00
CA MET A 147 -1.60 6.86 -12.74
C MET A 147 -1.54 7.70 -14.00
N ALA A 148 -0.95 7.22 -15.09
CA ALA A 148 -0.98 7.92 -16.37
C ALA A 148 -2.42 8.07 -16.89
N ALA A 149 -3.21 7.00 -16.85
CA ALA A 149 -4.63 7.01 -17.21
C ALA A 149 -5.45 7.90 -16.27
N ALA A 150 -5.12 7.96 -14.98
CA ALA A 150 -5.80 8.85 -14.02
C ALA A 150 -5.65 10.34 -14.36
N LYS A 151 -4.61 10.76 -15.10
CA LYS A 151 -4.43 12.16 -15.53
C LYS A 151 -5.43 12.63 -16.59
N ILE A 152 -6.04 11.69 -17.31
CA ILE A 152 -6.99 11.98 -18.40
C ILE A 152 -8.42 11.54 -18.04
N ASN A 153 -8.62 10.94 -16.86
CA ASN A 153 -9.92 10.47 -16.41
C ASN A 153 -10.76 11.60 -15.79
N VAL A 154 -11.49 12.32 -16.64
CA VAL A 154 -12.37 13.44 -16.25
C VAL A 154 -13.53 13.03 -15.33
N PHE A 155 -13.94 11.76 -15.34
CA PHE A 155 -14.99 11.24 -14.46
C PHE A 155 -14.54 11.07 -13.00
N LYS A 156 -13.23 11.16 -12.72
CA LYS A 156 -12.67 11.16 -11.36
C LYS A 156 -11.80 12.41 -11.13
N PRO A 157 -12.39 13.62 -11.12
CA PRO A 157 -11.65 14.89 -11.17
C PRO A 157 -10.71 15.06 -9.98
N MET A 158 -11.09 14.59 -8.79
CA MET A 158 -10.23 14.66 -7.60
C MET A 158 -8.98 13.79 -7.72
N MET A 159 -9.08 12.60 -8.35
CA MET A 159 -7.93 11.72 -8.59
C MET A 159 -7.00 12.32 -9.64
N MET A 160 -7.58 12.90 -10.68
CA MET A 160 -6.87 13.60 -11.75
C MET A 160 -6.05 14.77 -11.17
N VAL A 161 -6.69 15.68 -10.43
CA VAL A 161 -6.02 16.84 -9.82
C VAL A 161 -4.88 16.41 -8.88
N ARG A 162 -5.11 15.39 -8.03
CA ARG A 162 -4.06 14.85 -7.15
C ARG A 162 -2.89 14.30 -7.93
N THR A 163 -3.15 13.58 -9.02
CA THR A 163 -2.11 12.97 -9.85
C THR A 163 -1.33 13.99 -10.67
N LEU A 164 -1.98 15.07 -11.12
CA LEU A 164 -1.33 16.17 -11.82
C LEU A 164 -0.44 17.00 -10.89
N ARG A 165 -0.82 17.18 -9.62
CA ARG A 165 -0.04 17.91 -8.61
C ARG A 165 1.09 17.09 -7.99
N ALA A 166 1.08 15.78 -8.17
CA ALA A 166 2.08 14.89 -7.61
C ALA A 166 3.41 14.98 -8.37
N GLN A 167 4.50 14.54 -7.71
CA GLN A 167 5.81 14.41 -8.35
C GLN A 167 5.76 13.49 -9.59
N LYS A 168 6.76 13.58 -10.47
CA LYS A 168 6.86 12.64 -11.59
C LYS A 168 7.09 11.23 -11.05
N ALA A 169 6.70 10.22 -11.84
CA ALA A 169 6.92 8.83 -11.45
C ALA A 169 8.42 8.53 -11.27
N SER A 170 9.28 9.12 -12.11
CA SER A 170 10.75 9.01 -12.02
C SER A 170 11.33 9.57 -10.72
N ASP A 171 10.64 10.53 -10.11
CA ASP A 171 11.13 11.28 -8.95
C ASP A 171 10.53 10.70 -7.65
N THR A 172 9.72 9.65 -7.77
CA THR A 172 9.08 9.02 -6.63
C THR A 172 10.05 8.03 -5.99
N SER A 173 10.43 8.29 -4.74
CA SER A 173 11.30 7.38 -3.98
C SER A 173 10.51 6.17 -3.49
N GLY A 174 10.73 5.00 -4.06
CA GLY A 174 10.10 3.79 -3.55
C GLY A 174 10.67 2.50 -4.08
N ILE A 175 10.43 1.42 -3.34
CA ILE A 175 10.91 0.06 -3.64
C ILE A 175 9.73 -0.89 -3.58
N ASN A 176 9.61 -1.77 -4.58
CA ASN A 176 8.70 -2.90 -4.57
C ASN A 176 9.51 -4.20 -4.54
N PHE A 177 9.44 -4.95 -3.44
CA PHE A 177 9.96 -6.30 -3.36
C PHE A 177 8.98 -7.27 -4.01
N ARG A 178 9.46 -8.04 -4.97
CA ARG A 178 8.65 -9.00 -5.73
C ARG A 178 9.24 -10.40 -5.58
N ILE A 179 8.43 -11.38 -5.22
CA ILE A 179 8.82 -12.79 -5.30
C ILE A 179 8.73 -13.22 -6.77
N ALA A 180 9.78 -13.86 -7.29
CA ALA A 180 9.81 -14.35 -8.66
C ALA A 180 8.61 -15.27 -8.94
N GLY A 181 7.85 -14.96 -10.00
CA GLY A 181 6.64 -15.70 -10.38
C GLY A 181 5.34 -15.22 -9.71
N ASP A 182 5.37 -14.22 -8.82
CA ASP A 182 4.16 -13.63 -8.24
C ASP A 182 3.29 -12.98 -9.32
N LEU A 183 2.05 -13.46 -9.48
CA LEU A 183 1.17 -13.03 -10.58
C LEU A 183 0.63 -11.60 -10.42
N VAL A 184 0.52 -11.08 -9.19
CA VAL A 184 0.01 -9.72 -8.91
C VAL A 184 1.02 -8.67 -9.35
N SER A 185 2.30 -8.96 -9.11
CA SER A 185 3.45 -8.14 -9.48
C SER A 185 4.07 -8.57 -10.82
N SER A 186 3.57 -9.65 -11.42
CA SER A 186 4.00 -10.12 -12.74
C SER A 186 3.46 -9.23 -13.85
N HIS A 187 4.28 -9.11 -14.89
CA HIS A 187 3.93 -8.48 -16.14
C HIS A 187 2.80 -9.26 -16.84
N PHE A 188 1.56 -8.78 -16.81
CA PHE A 188 0.56 -9.21 -17.77
C PHE A 188 0.96 -8.70 -19.16
N LYS A 189 1.32 -9.62 -20.08
CA LYS A 189 1.55 -9.31 -21.51
C LYS A 189 0.33 -8.56 -22.05
N GLY A 190 0.53 -7.31 -22.48
CA GLY A 190 -0.52 -6.43 -23.05
C GLY A 190 -1.01 -5.29 -22.14
N VAL A 191 -0.67 -5.31 -20.83
CA VAL A 191 -0.90 -4.22 -19.86
C VAL A 191 0.43 -3.87 -19.17
N ALA A 192 1.54 -4.05 -19.88
CA ALA A 192 2.89 -3.91 -19.36
C ALA A 192 3.06 -2.54 -18.72
N GLY A 193 3.27 -2.57 -17.40
CA GLY A 193 3.42 -1.37 -16.62
C GLY A 193 4.65 -1.34 -15.76
N ASP A 194 5.26 -0.16 -15.67
CA ASP A 194 6.36 0.02 -14.73
C ASP A 194 5.78 0.32 -13.35
N HIS A 195 6.53 -0.03 -12.32
CA HIS A 195 6.25 0.47 -10.98
C HIS A 195 6.59 1.96 -10.90
N LEU A 196 6.05 2.66 -9.90
CA LEU A 196 6.42 4.05 -9.64
C LEU A 196 7.82 4.18 -9.01
N GLY A 197 8.51 3.07 -8.73
CA GLY A 197 9.82 3.04 -8.10
C GLY A 197 10.62 1.80 -8.54
N MET A 198 11.69 1.51 -7.82
CA MET A 198 12.56 0.36 -8.07
C MET A 198 11.82 -0.96 -7.80
N VAL A 199 12.09 -1.97 -8.61
CA VAL A 199 11.65 -3.35 -8.34
C VAL A 199 12.86 -4.18 -7.94
N VAL A 200 12.73 -4.90 -6.83
CA VAL A 200 13.74 -5.84 -6.35
C VAL A 200 13.14 -7.24 -6.42
N ASP A 201 13.66 -8.07 -7.31
CA ASP A 201 13.25 -9.46 -7.45
C ASP A 201 13.94 -10.33 -6.40
N LEU A 202 13.13 -11.02 -5.61
CA LEU A 202 13.55 -11.99 -4.62
C LEU A 202 13.41 -13.40 -5.22
N PRO A 203 14.43 -14.26 -5.09
CA PRO A 203 14.33 -15.65 -5.52
C PRO A 203 13.22 -16.33 -4.72
N ASN A 204 12.55 -17.28 -5.37
CA ASN A 204 11.59 -18.12 -4.66
C ASN A 204 12.38 -19.00 -3.67
N ALA A 205 11.95 -19.06 -2.41
CA ALA A 205 12.55 -19.96 -1.44
C ALA A 205 12.21 -21.40 -1.88
N THR A 206 13.20 -22.12 -2.38
CA THR A 206 13.14 -23.56 -2.69
C THR A 206 13.13 -24.38 -1.41
#